data_AF-A0A4Q2DI89-F1
#
_entry.id   AF-A0A4Q2DI89-F1
#
_cell.length_a   1.000
_cell.length_b   1.000
_cell.length_c   1.000
_cell.angle_alpha   90.00
_cell.angle_beta   90.00
_cell.angle_gamma   90.00
#
_symmetry.space_group_name_H-M   'P 1'
#
loop_
_entity.id
_entity.type
_entity.pdbx_description
1 polymer ?
#
loop_
_entity_poly.entity_id
_entity_poly.type
_entity_poly.pdbx_seq_one_letter_code
_entity_poly.pdbx_strand_id
1 'polypeptide(L)'
;MVHAQPPSIPSLVMEDHLGIVYVIETAQQFWSELEDILKLPNDDAPTLSQLDSTLRRFLTLSATYHEQYLQSPLQLEHAFHLLLDSEIFQFHSERMCENIVDDARNTTDPHMLFILFHTLYFHGQRRVESLKNHKRWQPIIPLLMDHVLVEIDPDVEDTFFGGGNNRNSVILHVNVPVPIEVKLRSMSVKLLYEVCKVQKLTAQDLKIFDDDFIDYLFDLVEQTRYMQDDTFNYSVIKLIVCLNEQFMVAGLGADIGAKSNEPNNRVVRVLMRRLGMSKTFGENMIFMLNRAKHTPEDMCMQLLILKLLYVLFTTKGMSEYFYTNDLCVLVDVFIRELADLGDEHESLRHTYLRVLHPLLTKTQLRDTPYKRAQIMMQLESLIANADIRDVNPTTKRLVERCLSGDWKSRKRLFVCP
;
A
#
# COMPACT_ATOMS: atom_id res chain seq x y z
N MET A 1 29.77 -1.40 42.88
CA MET A 1 28.97 -1.74 41.69
C MET A 1 27.52 -1.49 42.04
N VAL A 2 27.00 -0.32 41.66
CA VAL A 2 25.58 0.02 41.85
C VAL A 2 24.84 -0.74 40.75
N HIS A 3 24.06 -1.76 41.12
CA HIS A 3 23.10 -2.38 40.22
C HIS A 3 22.08 -1.31 39.84
N ALA A 4 22.20 -0.76 38.63
CA ALA A 4 21.13 0.01 38.03
C ALA A 4 19.93 -0.95 37.89
N GLN A 5 18.85 -0.69 38.63
CA GLN A 5 17.58 -1.35 38.39
C GLN A 5 17.17 -1.08 36.93
N PRO A 6 16.66 -2.09 36.20
CA PRO A 6 16.04 -1.83 34.92
C PRO A 6 14.91 -0.79 35.13
N PRO A 7 14.68 0.12 34.18
CA PRO A 7 13.61 1.10 34.31
C PRO A 7 12.28 0.38 34.59
N SER A 8 11.62 0.74 35.68
CA SER A 8 10.30 0.22 36.03
C SER A 8 9.31 0.60 34.93
N ILE A 9 8.71 -0.39 34.29
CA ILE A 9 7.62 -0.18 33.33
C ILE A 9 6.46 0.49 34.11
N PRO A 10 5.85 1.57 33.59
CA PRO A 10 4.73 2.21 34.28
C PRO A 10 3.59 1.21 34.46
N SER A 11 3.09 1.02 35.69
CA SER A 11 1.92 0.19 35.93
C SER A 11 0.70 0.89 35.33
N LEU A 12 0.17 0.32 34.25
CA LEU A 12 -1.11 0.75 33.70
C LEU A 12 -2.23 0.00 34.43
N VAL A 13 -3.42 0.61 34.44
CA VAL A 13 -4.61 0.03 35.03
C VAL A 13 -5.71 0.12 33.98
N MET A 14 -6.29 -1.02 33.62
CA MET A 14 -7.47 -1.08 32.77
C MET A 14 -8.65 -1.52 33.63
N GLU A 15 -9.75 -0.78 33.60
CA GLU A 15 -11.02 -1.21 34.17
C GLU A 15 -11.95 -1.61 33.02
N ASP A 16 -12.51 -2.82 33.07
CA ASP A 16 -13.51 -3.22 32.09
C ASP A 16 -14.90 -2.71 32.45
N HIS A 17 -15.85 -2.89 31.53
CA HIS A 17 -17.25 -2.48 31.71
C HIS A 17 -18.01 -3.28 32.79
N LEU A 18 -17.40 -4.34 33.35
CA LEU A 18 -17.92 -5.12 34.47
C LEU A 18 -17.30 -4.68 35.81
N GLY A 19 -16.41 -3.68 35.80
CA GLY A 19 -15.69 -3.19 36.98
C GLY A 19 -14.49 -4.07 37.37
N ILE A 20 -14.03 -4.96 36.49
CA ILE A 20 -12.83 -5.78 36.72
C ILE A 20 -11.61 -4.91 36.39
N VAL A 21 -10.73 -4.78 37.38
CA VAL A 21 -9.50 -4.00 37.28
C VAL A 21 -8.33 -4.92 36.95
N TYR A 22 -7.68 -4.67 35.82
CA TYR A 22 -6.53 -5.40 35.33
C TYR A 22 -5.25 -4.59 35.57
N VAL A 23 -4.32 -5.20 36.30
CA VAL A 23 -2.97 -4.69 36.54
C VAL A 23 -1.99 -5.70 35.97
N ILE A 24 -1.42 -5.39 34.80
CA ILE A 24 -0.47 -6.26 34.12
C ILE A 24 0.95 -5.75 34.36
N GLU A 25 1.79 -6.59 34.95
CA GLU A 25 3.16 -6.25 35.31
C GLU A 25 4.18 -6.92 34.38
N THR A 26 3.79 -8.00 33.71
CA THR A 26 4.68 -8.80 32.86
C THR A 26 4.05 -9.14 31.51
N ALA A 27 4.90 -9.33 30.50
CA ALA A 27 4.45 -9.81 29.19
C ALA A 27 3.73 -11.17 29.26
N GLN A 28 4.17 -12.07 30.16
CA GLN A 28 3.51 -13.38 30.33
C GLN A 28 2.07 -13.23 30.83
N GLN A 29 1.84 -12.34 31.80
CA GLN A 29 0.49 -12.04 32.27
C GLN A 29 -0.36 -11.46 31.14
N PHE A 30 0.17 -10.50 30.37
CA PHE A 30 -0.53 -9.92 29.23
C PHE A 30 -1.03 -10.98 28.23
N TRP A 31 -0.14 -11.88 27.79
CA TRP A 31 -0.50 -12.92 26.83
C TRP A 31 -1.49 -13.94 27.40
N SER A 32 -1.31 -14.35 28.67
CA SER A 32 -2.27 -15.24 29.35
C SER A 32 -3.67 -14.61 29.41
N GLU A 33 -3.76 -13.33 29.79
CA GLU A 33 -5.03 -12.62 29.88
C GLU A 33 -5.70 -12.45 28.51
N LEU A 34 -4.94 -12.15 27.45
CA LEU A 34 -5.50 -12.11 26.09
C LEU A 34 -6.11 -13.45 25.68
N GLU A 35 -5.41 -14.56 25.96
CA GLU A 35 -5.92 -15.90 25.66
C GLU A 35 -7.12 -16.28 26.53
N ASP A 36 -7.09 -15.93 27.81
CA ASP A 36 -8.16 -16.24 28.76
C ASP A 36 -9.44 -15.45 28.47
N ILE A 37 -9.34 -14.19 28.04
CA ILE A 37 -10.49 -13.39 27.58
C ILE A 37 -11.25 -14.09 26.44
N LEU A 38 -10.53 -14.79 25.55
CA LEU A 38 -11.11 -15.46 24.38
C LEU A 38 -11.76 -16.81 24.71
N LYS A 39 -11.59 -17.33 25.93
CA LYS A 39 -12.23 -18.58 26.38
C LYS A 39 -13.68 -18.30 26.77
N LEU A 40 -14.61 -18.66 25.90
CA LEU A 40 -16.04 -18.58 26.18
C LEU A 40 -16.46 -19.71 27.15
N PRO A 41 -17.52 -19.52 27.96
CA PRO A 41 -18.02 -20.56 28.85
C PRO A 41 -18.41 -21.83 28.07
N ASN A 42 -17.95 -22.99 28.52
CA ASN A 42 -18.13 -24.26 27.81
C ASN A 42 -19.54 -24.85 27.89
N ASP A 43 -20.36 -24.40 28.84
CA ASP A 43 -21.59 -25.10 29.22
C ASP A 43 -22.83 -24.67 28.44
N ASP A 44 -22.83 -23.47 27.84
CA ASP A 44 -23.96 -22.90 27.09
C ASP A 44 -23.49 -22.12 25.85
N ALA A 45 -24.33 -22.06 24.81
CA ALA A 45 -24.06 -21.23 23.65
C ALA A 45 -23.93 -19.75 24.08
N PRO A 46 -22.83 -19.05 23.70
CA PRO A 46 -22.56 -17.69 24.16
C PRO A 46 -23.66 -16.73 23.69
N THR A 47 -24.18 -15.94 24.62
CA THR A 47 -25.14 -14.87 24.31
C THR A 47 -24.46 -13.75 23.51
N LEU A 48 -25.24 -13.01 22.72
CA LEU A 48 -24.70 -11.87 21.95
C LEU A 48 -24.00 -10.84 22.85
N SER A 49 -24.52 -10.58 24.04
CA SER A 49 -23.90 -9.67 25.00
C SER A 49 -22.55 -10.19 25.52
N GLN A 50 -22.39 -11.51 25.68
CA GLN A 50 -21.11 -12.10 26.07
C GLN A 50 -20.08 -11.98 24.94
N LEU A 51 -20.49 -12.20 23.68
CA LEU A 51 -19.62 -11.99 22.52
C LEU A 51 -19.13 -10.54 22.44
N ASP A 52 -20.06 -9.58 22.55
CA ASP A 52 -19.75 -8.15 22.49
C ASP A 52 -18.83 -7.72 23.66
N SER A 53 -19.09 -8.24 24.87
CA SER A 53 -18.28 -8.02 26.08
C SER A 53 -16.85 -8.56 25.93
N THR A 54 -16.72 -9.78 25.40
CA THR A 54 -15.42 -10.44 25.16
C THR A 54 -14.60 -9.68 24.14
N LEU A 55 -15.20 -9.27 23.01
CA LEU A 55 -14.54 -8.42 22.03
C LEU A 55 -14.06 -7.11 22.67
N ARG A 56 -14.94 -6.40 23.39
CA ARG A 56 -14.60 -5.12 24.02
C ARG A 56 -13.44 -5.25 25.01
N ARG A 57 -13.42 -6.30 25.84
CA ARG A 57 -12.32 -6.57 26.78
C ARG A 57 -11.00 -6.81 26.06
N PHE A 58 -11.00 -7.65 25.03
CA PHE A 58 -9.81 -7.93 24.23
C PHE A 58 -9.22 -6.66 23.60
N LEU A 59 -10.09 -5.85 22.96
CA LEU A 59 -9.68 -4.62 22.29
C LEU A 59 -9.18 -3.57 23.29
N THR A 60 -9.85 -3.41 24.44
CA THR A 60 -9.45 -2.44 25.47
C THR A 60 -8.13 -2.83 26.12
N LEU A 61 -7.91 -4.13 26.38
CA LEU A 61 -6.66 -4.63 26.95
C LEU A 61 -5.51 -4.41 25.96
N SER A 62 -5.75 -4.70 24.68
CA SER A 62 -4.78 -4.42 23.62
C SER A 62 -4.48 -2.91 23.51
N ALA A 63 -5.51 -2.06 23.54
CA ALA A 63 -5.36 -0.60 23.43
C ALA A 63 -4.64 0.02 24.63
N THR A 64 -4.82 -0.56 25.82
CA THR A 64 -4.12 -0.09 27.02
C THR A 64 -2.64 -0.47 26.99
N TYR A 65 -2.31 -1.69 26.56
CA TYR A 65 -0.97 -2.24 26.74
C TYR A 65 -0.14 -2.43 25.46
N HIS A 66 -0.63 -2.04 24.26
CA HIS A 66 0.12 -2.24 23.01
C HIS A 66 1.49 -1.57 23.00
N GLU A 67 1.63 -0.41 23.63
CA GLU A 67 2.92 0.28 23.73
C GLU A 67 3.93 -0.44 24.61
N GLN A 68 3.48 -1.32 25.50
CA GLN A 68 4.35 -2.10 26.39
C GLN A 68 4.65 -3.49 25.83
N TYR A 69 3.64 -4.18 25.29
CA TYR A 69 3.74 -5.61 24.97
C TYR A 69 3.53 -5.96 23.49
N LEU A 70 3.04 -5.02 22.67
CA LEU A 70 2.81 -5.21 21.22
C LEU A 70 3.66 -4.24 20.37
N GLN A 71 4.92 -4.07 20.75
CA GLN A 71 5.82 -3.09 20.11
C GLN A 71 6.32 -3.55 18.74
N SER A 72 6.51 -4.85 18.54
CA SER A 72 6.98 -5.40 17.26
C SER A 72 5.83 -5.77 16.34
N PRO A 73 6.00 -5.68 15.01
CA PRO A 73 5.00 -6.12 14.04
C PRO A 73 4.55 -7.58 14.25
N LEU A 74 5.46 -8.47 14.64
CA LEU A 74 5.17 -9.89 14.89
C LEU A 74 4.29 -10.09 16.13
N GLN A 75 4.54 -9.35 17.22
CA GLN A 75 3.69 -9.40 18.41
C GLN A 75 2.28 -8.89 18.09
N LEU A 76 2.21 -7.77 17.37
CA LEU A 76 0.93 -7.18 16.97
C LEU A 76 0.13 -8.15 16.09
N GLU A 77 0.77 -8.72 15.06
CA GLU A 77 0.19 -9.77 14.20
C GLU A 77 -0.29 -10.98 15.02
N HIS A 78 0.52 -11.46 15.96
CA HIS A 78 0.16 -12.59 16.81
C HIS A 78 -1.09 -12.32 17.65
N ALA A 79 -1.18 -11.15 18.30
CA ALA A 79 -2.35 -10.78 19.10
C ALA A 79 -3.63 -10.76 18.26
N PHE A 80 -3.60 -10.13 17.07
CA PHE A 80 -4.78 -10.14 16.21
C PHE A 80 -5.07 -11.52 15.63
N HIS A 81 -4.07 -12.35 15.38
CA HIS A 81 -4.31 -13.74 14.99
C HIS A 81 -5.03 -14.54 16.09
N LEU A 82 -4.68 -14.38 17.37
CA LEU A 82 -5.44 -14.98 18.48
C LEU A 82 -6.93 -14.59 18.43
N LEU A 83 -7.21 -13.29 18.26
CA LEU A 83 -8.58 -12.79 18.14
C LEU A 83 -9.30 -13.38 16.91
N LEU A 84 -8.65 -13.40 15.74
CA LEU A 84 -9.25 -13.86 14.50
C LEU A 84 -9.41 -15.39 14.42
N ASP A 85 -8.61 -16.13 15.18
CA ASP A 85 -8.71 -17.59 15.30
C ASP A 85 -9.74 -18.04 16.36
N SER A 86 -10.18 -17.13 17.23
CA SER A 86 -11.20 -17.40 18.24
C SER A 86 -12.60 -17.63 17.66
N GLU A 87 -13.46 -18.27 18.45
CA GLU A 87 -14.84 -18.57 18.08
C GLU A 87 -15.64 -17.31 17.72
N ILE A 88 -15.37 -16.17 18.37
CA ILE A 88 -16.09 -14.93 18.13
C ILE A 88 -15.90 -14.40 16.71
N PHE A 89 -14.73 -14.60 16.09
CA PHE A 89 -14.50 -14.20 14.70
C PHE A 89 -14.82 -15.31 13.70
N GLN A 90 -14.55 -16.57 14.05
CA GLN A 90 -14.84 -17.69 13.16
C GLN A 90 -16.34 -17.80 12.86
N PHE A 91 -17.20 -17.61 13.87
CA PHE A 91 -18.65 -17.77 13.75
C PHE A 91 -19.43 -16.44 13.72
N HIS A 92 -18.90 -15.35 14.30
CA HIS A 92 -19.65 -14.09 14.45
C HIS A 92 -18.93 -12.85 13.87
N SER A 93 -17.96 -13.03 12.97
CA SER A 93 -17.15 -11.95 12.37
C SER A 93 -17.95 -10.78 11.79
N GLU A 94 -19.14 -11.01 11.21
CA GLU A 94 -19.96 -9.91 10.67
C GLU A 94 -20.39 -8.94 11.75
N ARG A 95 -20.96 -9.45 12.86
CA ARG A 95 -21.36 -8.66 14.03
C ARG A 95 -20.15 -8.02 14.70
N MET A 96 -19.05 -8.77 14.86
CA MET A 96 -17.84 -8.23 15.48
C MET A 96 -17.29 -7.05 14.67
N CYS A 97 -17.31 -7.14 13.33
CA CYS A 97 -16.91 -6.04 12.47
C CYS A 97 -17.87 -4.85 12.54
N GLU A 98 -19.18 -5.05 12.68
CA GLU A 98 -20.15 -3.96 12.89
C GLU A 98 -19.87 -3.23 14.21
N ASN A 99 -19.65 -3.96 15.30
CA ASN A 99 -19.29 -3.39 16.59
C ASN A 99 -17.97 -2.59 16.50
N ILE A 100 -16.95 -3.13 15.83
CA ILE A 100 -15.66 -2.44 15.64
C ILE A 100 -15.82 -1.14 14.85
N VAL A 101 -16.65 -1.15 13.81
CA VAL A 101 -16.92 0.03 12.98
C VAL A 101 -17.69 1.07 13.76
N ASP A 102 -18.68 0.66 14.56
CA ASP A 102 -19.42 1.58 15.42
C ASP A 102 -18.56 2.14 16.54
N ASP A 103 -17.71 1.32 17.19
CA ASP A 103 -16.75 1.81 18.18
C ASP A 103 -15.75 2.78 17.55
N ALA A 104 -15.22 2.49 16.35
CA ALA A 104 -14.26 3.35 15.65
C ALA A 104 -14.83 4.72 15.29
N ARG A 105 -16.14 4.81 15.04
CA ARG A 105 -16.82 6.08 14.74
C ARG A 105 -17.05 6.95 15.97
N ASN A 106 -17.09 6.35 17.16
CA ASN A 106 -17.48 7.02 18.38
C ASN A 106 -16.32 7.26 19.36
N THR A 107 -15.23 6.50 19.24
CA THR A 107 -14.06 6.69 20.10
C THR A 107 -13.24 7.91 19.68
N THR A 108 -12.69 8.62 20.67
CA THR A 108 -11.69 9.67 20.48
C THR A 108 -10.30 9.24 20.95
N ASP A 109 -10.16 8.02 21.46
CA ASP A 109 -8.89 7.48 21.92
C ASP A 109 -8.07 6.96 20.72
N PRO A 110 -6.91 7.57 20.41
CA PRO A 110 -6.07 7.15 19.29
C PRO A 110 -5.49 5.74 19.48
N HIS A 111 -5.28 5.27 20.71
CA HIS A 111 -4.78 3.93 20.97
C HIS A 111 -5.86 2.88 20.67
N MET A 112 -7.10 3.13 21.08
CA MET A 112 -8.23 2.29 20.70
C MET A 112 -8.44 2.28 19.18
N LEU A 113 -8.42 3.44 18.51
CA LEU A 113 -8.52 3.51 17.04
C LEU A 113 -7.43 2.68 16.34
N PHE A 114 -6.20 2.72 16.86
CA PHE A 114 -5.09 1.96 16.31
C PHE A 114 -5.38 0.45 16.35
N ILE A 115 -5.90 -0.07 17.47
CA ILE A 115 -6.27 -1.49 17.62
C ILE A 115 -7.47 -1.86 16.75
N LEU A 116 -8.48 -0.99 16.66
CA LEU A 116 -9.67 -1.22 15.83
C LEU A 116 -9.29 -1.32 14.34
N PHE A 117 -8.48 -0.38 13.84
CA PHE A 117 -8.02 -0.40 12.45
C PHE A 117 -7.12 -1.61 12.16
N HIS A 118 -6.23 -1.98 13.08
CA HIS A 118 -5.43 -3.20 12.92
C HIS A 118 -6.30 -4.47 12.86
N THR A 119 -7.37 -4.54 13.66
CA THR A 119 -8.29 -5.68 13.65
C THR A 119 -8.99 -5.79 12.29
N LEU A 120 -9.49 -4.67 11.76
CA LEU A 120 -10.10 -4.63 10.43
C LEU A 120 -9.09 -4.98 9.32
N TYR A 121 -7.85 -4.49 9.45
CA TYR A 121 -6.76 -4.79 8.51
C TYR A 121 -6.45 -6.29 8.45
N PHE A 122 -6.15 -6.92 9.59
CA PHE A 122 -5.81 -8.35 9.63
C PHE A 122 -7.01 -9.24 9.26
N HIS A 123 -8.22 -8.85 9.64
CA HIS A 123 -9.43 -9.55 9.19
C HIS A 123 -9.60 -9.45 7.66
N GLY A 124 -9.34 -8.27 7.08
CA GLY A 124 -9.37 -8.04 5.64
C GLY A 124 -8.32 -8.85 4.87
N GLN A 125 -7.12 -9.00 5.43
CA GLN A 125 -6.06 -9.82 4.86
C GLN A 125 -6.41 -11.32 4.84
N ARG A 126 -7.06 -11.83 5.90
CA ARG A 126 -7.50 -13.24 5.97
C ARG A 126 -8.75 -13.51 5.14
N ARG A 127 -9.69 -12.56 5.09
CA ARG A 127 -10.99 -12.68 4.39
C ARG A 127 -11.24 -11.45 3.53
N VAL A 128 -10.81 -11.52 2.27
CA VAL A 128 -10.94 -10.43 1.28
C VAL A 128 -12.41 -10.01 1.07
N GLU A 129 -13.37 -10.91 1.28
CA GLU A 129 -14.80 -10.63 1.23
C GLU A 129 -15.22 -9.55 2.22
N SER A 130 -14.56 -9.48 3.39
CA SER A 130 -14.88 -8.48 4.41
C SER A 130 -14.59 -7.05 3.97
N LEU A 131 -13.64 -6.87 3.04
CA LEU A 131 -13.29 -5.60 2.43
C LEU A 131 -14.30 -5.18 1.34
N LYS A 132 -15.13 -6.09 0.83
CA LYS A 132 -16.12 -5.81 -0.23
C LYS A 132 -17.39 -5.11 0.27
N ASN A 133 -17.67 -5.13 1.57
CA ASN A 133 -18.89 -4.52 2.12
C ASN A 133 -18.78 -2.99 2.11
N HIS A 134 -19.22 -2.37 1.02
CA HIS A 134 -19.13 -0.92 0.82
C HIS A 134 -19.74 -0.09 1.96
N LYS A 135 -20.90 -0.49 2.49
CA LYS A 135 -21.60 0.24 3.57
C LYS A 135 -20.78 0.31 4.85
N ARG A 136 -20.02 -0.73 5.16
CA ARG A 136 -19.14 -0.79 6.34
C ARG A 136 -18.02 0.27 6.27
N TRP A 137 -17.49 0.49 5.08
CA TRP A 137 -16.32 1.34 4.86
C TRP A 137 -16.66 2.81 4.63
N GLN A 138 -17.88 3.12 4.17
CA GLN A 138 -18.33 4.52 3.97
C GLN A 138 -18.07 5.45 5.16
N PRO A 139 -18.40 5.10 6.42
CA PRO A 139 -18.11 5.98 7.56
C PRO A 139 -16.64 5.94 8.01
N ILE A 140 -15.87 4.90 7.65
CA ILE A 140 -14.48 4.70 8.09
C ILE A 140 -13.49 5.40 7.14
N ILE A 141 -13.75 5.45 5.84
CA ILE A 141 -12.86 6.08 4.86
C ILE A 141 -12.53 7.55 5.22
N PRO A 142 -13.50 8.42 5.53
CA PRO A 142 -13.20 9.80 5.94
C PRO A 142 -12.30 9.86 7.17
N LEU A 143 -12.56 9.02 8.18
CA LEU A 143 -11.78 8.96 9.41
C LEU A 143 -10.32 8.54 9.15
N LEU A 144 -10.12 7.56 8.27
CA LEU A 144 -8.78 7.16 7.85
C LEU A 144 -8.07 8.31 7.12
N MET A 145 -8.78 9.04 6.25
CA MET A 145 -8.23 10.19 5.54
C MET A 145 -7.82 11.30 6.50
N ASP A 146 -8.62 11.60 7.52
CA ASP A 146 -8.29 12.60 8.54
C ASP A 146 -6.96 12.24 9.23
N HIS A 147 -6.75 10.96 9.59
CA HIS A 147 -5.48 10.49 10.17
C HIS A 147 -4.32 10.50 9.18
N VAL A 148 -4.57 10.38 7.87
CA VAL A 148 -3.53 10.58 6.85
C VAL A 148 -3.09 12.04 6.82
N LEU A 149 -4.05 12.97 6.90
CA LEU A 149 -3.84 14.42 6.81
C LEU A 149 -3.25 15.06 8.08
N VAL A 150 -3.10 14.30 9.18
CA VAL A 150 -2.43 14.82 10.38
C VAL A 150 -0.98 15.18 10.05
N GLU A 151 -0.68 16.46 10.20
CA GLU A 151 0.69 16.97 10.12
C GLU A 151 1.48 16.45 11.33
N ILE A 152 2.63 15.85 11.06
CA ILE A 152 3.53 15.35 12.10
C ILE A 152 4.80 16.18 12.04
N ASP A 153 5.25 16.60 13.22
CA ASP A 153 6.44 17.44 13.37
C ASP A 153 7.65 16.78 12.67
N PRO A 154 8.33 17.47 11.73
CA PRO A 154 9.52 16.94 11.07
C PRO A 154 10.61 16.50 12.05
N ASP A 155 10.75 17.15 13.22
CA ASP A 155 11.75 16.76 14.23
C ASP A 155 11.41 15.39 14.85
N VAL A 156 10.12 15.09 14.97
CA VAL A 156 9.62 13.78 15.38
C VAL A 156 9.91 12.76 14.28
N GLU A 157 9.56 13.06 13.03
CA GLU A 157 9.81 12.15 11.90
C GLU A 157 11.30 11.85 11.69
N ASP A 158 12.18 12.85 11.76
CA ASP A 158 13.62 12.68 11.58
C ASP A 158 14.26 11.82 12.68
N THR A 159 13.76 11.94 13.91
CA THR A 159 14.20 11.13 15.06
C THR A 159 13.84 9.65 14.87
N PHE A 160 12.70 9.34 14.25
CA PHE A 160 12.19 7.98 14.12
C PHE A 160 12.55 7.30 12.80
N PHE A 161 12.58 8.05 11.70
CA PHE A 161 12.85 7.53 10.37
C PHE A 161 14.27 7.83 9.88
N GLY A 162 15.09 8.50 10.70
CA GLY A 162 16.54 8.60 10.52
C GLY A 162 17.01 9.61 9.47
N GLY A 163 16.25 10.69 9.24
CA GLY A 163 16.50 11.71 8.20
C GLY A 163 17.61 12.74 8.50
N GLY A 164 18.31 12.64 9.64
CA GLY A 164 19.20 13.68 10.12
C GLY A 164 20.48 13.91 9.30
N ASN A 165 20.48 14.94 8.44
CA ASN A 165 21.68 15.53 7.82
C ASN A 165 22.47 16.46 8.77
N ASN A 166 22.15 16.44 10.07
CA ASN A 166 22.75 17.35 11.05
C ASN A 166 23.95 16.70 11.74
N ARG A 167 25.16 17.00 11.26
CA ARG A 167 26.45 16.52 11.79
C ARG A 167 26.73 16.87 13.26
N ASN A 168 25.87 17.66 13.90
CA ASN A 168 25.97 18.02 15.33
C ASN A 168 24.96 17.29 16.24
N SER A 169 24.11 16.41 15.71
CA SER A 169 23.27 15.51 16.53
C SER A 169 24.07 14.29 16.98
N VAL A 170 25.19 14.53 17.67
CA VAL A 170 25.63 13.57 18.69
C VAL A 170 24.67 13.82 19.83
N ILE A 171 23.66 12.96 20.06
CA ILE A 171 23.00 12.72 21.35
C ILE A 171 21.81 11.75 21.13
N LEU A 172 21.99 10.54 21.68
CA LEU A 172 20.95 9.63 22.20
C LEU A 172 19.99 8.92 21.21
N HIS A 173 20.35 7.69 20.85
CA HIS A 173 19.39 6.57 20.72
C HIS A 173 18.69 6.34 22.08
N VAL A 174 17.87 7.27 22.53
CA VAL A 174 16.87 6.98 23.58
C VAL A 174 15.75 6.23 22.86
N ASN A 175 15.30 5.12 23.44
CA ASN A 175 14.08 4.39 23.07
C ASN A 175 12.85 5.32 23.29
N VAL A 176 12.73 6.39 22.51
CA VAL A 176 11.53 7.23 22.52
C VAL A 176 10.42 6.40 21.87
N PRO A 177 9.25 6.22 22.50
CA PRO A 177 8.13 5.54 21.87
C PRO A 177 7.66 6.35 20.65
N VAL A 178 7.44 5.66 19.53
CA VAL A 178 6.89 6.27 18.31
C VAL A 178 5.49 6.84 18.63
N PRO A 179 5.23 8.12 18.35
CA PRO A 179 3.92 8.73 18.62
C PRO A 179 2.78 7.98 17.96
N ILE A 180 1.63 7.96 18.63
CA ILE A 180 0.46 7.20 18.17
C ILE A 180 -0.07 7.72 16.83
N GLU A 181 0.05 9.02 16.57
CA GLU A 181 -0.34 9.68 15.33
C GLU A 181 0.44 9.14 14.14
N VAL A 182 1.75 8.88 14.31
CA VAL A 182 2.61 8.29 13.26
C VAL A 182 2.14 6.87 12.94
N LYS A 183 1.88 6.08 13.97
CA LYS A 183 1.39 4.69 13.83
C LYS A 183 0.02 4.66 13.15
N LEU A 184 -0.90 5.54 13.57
CA LEU A 184 -2.23 5.69 13.00
C LEU A 184 -2.20 6.13 11.55
N ARG A 185 -1.38 7.11 11.18
CA ARG A 185 -1.21 7.55 9.79
C ARG A 185 -0.71 6.40 8.91
N SER A 186 0.31 5.67 9.36
CA SER A 186 0.82 4.49 8.64
C SER A 186 -0.25 3.40 8.45
N MET A 187 -1.00 3.09 9.51
CA MET A 187 -2.10 2.12 9.42
C MET A 187 -3.23 2.62 8.51
N SER A 188 -3.57 3.91 8.58
CA SER A 188 -4.65 4.48 7.78
C SER A 188 -4.36 4.42 6.29
N VAL A 189 -3.11 4.70 5.88
CA VAL A 189 -2.66 4.52 4.49
C VAL A 189 -2.77 3.06 4.06
N LYS A 190 -2.30 2.11 4.89
CA LYS A 190 -2.36 0.67 4.59
C LYS A 190 -3.79 0.18 4.44
N LEU A 191 -4.68 0.58 5.35
CA LEU A 191 -6.07 0.16 5.33
C LEU A 191 -6.84 0.77 4.16
N LEU A 192 -6.62 2.06 3.86
CA LEU A 192 -7.18 2.69 2.66
C LEU A 192 -6.73 1.97 1.39
N TYR A 193 -5.46 1.59 1.30
CA TYR A 193 -4.95 0.81 0.17
C TYR A 193 -5.66 -0.55 0.05
N GLU A 194 -5.78 -1.32 1.13
CA GLU A 194 -6.46 -2.62 1.10
C GLU A 194 -7.94 -2.49 0.68
N VAL A 195 -8.64 -1.48 1.18
CA VAL A 195 -10.04 -1.20 0.81
C VAL A 195 -10.15 -0.81 -0.66
N CYS A 196 -9.34 0.14 -1.12
CA CYS A 196 -9.36 0.61 -2.51
C CYS A 196 -8.91 -0.47 -3.49
N LYS A 197 -8.05 -1.40 -3.08
CA LYS A 197 -7.58 -2.50 -3.93
C LYS A 197 -8.68 -3.51 -4.22
N VAL A 198 -9.59 -3.73 -3.26
CA VAL A 198 -10.63 -4.76 -3.35
C VAL A 198 -11.96 -4.21 -3.85
N GLN A 199 -12.32 -2.99 -3.45
CA GLN A 199 -13.59 -2.38 -3.85
C GLN A 199 -13.51 -1.75 -5.24
N LYS A 200 -14.65 -1.74 -5.94
CA LYS A 200 -14.84 -0.92 -7.13
C LYS A 200 -15.63 0.32 -6.74
N LEU A 201 -14.93 1.42 -6.49
CA LEU A 201 -15.56 2.67 -6.04
C LEU A 201 -16.32 3.33 -7.20
N THR A 202 -17.48 3.91 -6.90
CA THR A 202 -18.23 4.68 -7.90
C THR A 202 -17.60 6.06 -8.09
N ALA A 203 -17.95 6.75 -9.18
CA ALA A 203 -17.51 8.12 -9.39
C ALA A 203 -17.95 9.08 -8.27
N GLN A 204 -19.03 8.76 -7.55
CA GLN A 204 -19.48 9.53 -6.39
C GLN A 204 -18.60 9.26 -5.16
N ASP A 205 -18.25 8.00 -4.90
CA ASP A 205 -17.37 7.63 -3.79
C ASP A 205 -15.97 8.25 -3.97
N LEU A 206 -15.48 8.28 -5.21
CA LEU A 206 -14.19 8.87 -5.56
C LEU A 206 -14.12 10.40 -5.41
N LYS A 207 -15.23 11.09 -5.15
CA LYS A 207 -15.20 12.54 -4.92
C LYS A 207 -14.47 12.93 -3.64
N ILE A 208 -14.46 12.05 -2.63
CA ILE A 208 -13.79 12.33 -1.36
C ILE A 208 -12.27 12.46 -1.53
N PHE A 209 -11.68 11.70 -2.45
CA PHE A 209 -10.26 11.77 -2.81
C PHE A 209 -10.02 12.93 -3.80
N ASP A 210 -10.21 14.17 -3.35
CA ASP A 210 -10.09 15.38 -4.16
C ASP A 210 -8.65 15.70 -4.59
N ASP A 211 -8.47 16.80 -5.33
CA ASP A 211 -7.16 17.17 -5.87
C ASP A 211 -6.17 17.45 -4.73
N ASP A 212 -6.63 18.04 -3.62
CA ASP A 212 -5.80 18.43 -2.47
C ASP A 212 -5.32 17.21 -1.69
N PHE A 213 -6.18 16.22 -1.47
CA PHE A 213 -5.78 14.95 -0.84
C PHE A 213 -4.71 14.23 -1.67
N ILE A 214 -4.89 14.16 -3.00
CA ILE A 214 -3.91 13.53 -3.89
C ILE A 214 -2.59 14.31 -3.93
N ASP A 215 -2.65 15.65 -3.91
CA ASP A 215 -1.49 16.53 -3.83
C ASP A 215 -0.69 16.26 -2.56
N TYR A 216 -1.38 16.18 -1.41
CA TYR A 216 -0.78 15.87 -0.12
C TYR A 216 -0.14 14.46 -0.09
N LEU A 217 -0.74 13.45 -0.72
CA LEU A 217 -0.09 12.13 -0.82
C LEU A 217 1.23 12.20 -1.58
N PHE A 218 1.34 13.04 -2.62
CA PHE A 218 2.62 13.26 -3.28
C PHE A 218 3.60 14.00 -2.38
N ASP A 219 3.17 14.99 -1.60
CA ASP A 219 4.02 15.66 -0.62
C ASP A 219 4.56 14.68 0.42
N LEU A 220 3.75 13.78 0.96
CA LEU A 220 4.21 12.72 1.87
C LEU A 220 5.32 11.86 1.26
N VAL A 221 5.20 11.49 -0.03
CA VAL A 221 6.23 10.69 -0.71
C VAL A 221 7.54 11.46 -0.85
N GLU A 222 7.47 12.77 -1.12
CA GLU A 222 8.67 13.60 -1.28
C GLU A 222 9.31 13.96 0.07
N GLN A 223 8.52 14.17 1.12
CA GLN A 223 9.00 14.43 2.49
C GLN A 223 9.81 13.26 3.04
N THR A 224 9.41 12.02 2.72
CA THR A 224 10.09 10.82 3.22
C THR A 224 11.30 10.42 2.36
N ARG A 225 11.79 11.26 1.43
CA ARG A 225 12.88 10.91 0.48
C ARG A 225 14.17 10.46 1.15
N TYR A 226 14.50 11.05 2.31
CA TYR A 226 15.76 10.81 3.01
C TYR A 226 15.62 9.89 4.23
N MET A 227 14.43 9.32 4.43
CA MET A 227 14.19 8.34 5.49
C MET A 227 14.92 7.04 5.18
N GLN A 228 15.43 6.38 6.22
CA GLN A 228 16.13 5.09 6.07
C GLN A 228 15.14 3.93 5.86
N ASP A 229 13.95 4.04 6.46
CA ASP A 229 12.87 3.09 6.30
C ASP A 229 11.85 3.56 5.25
N ASP A 230 11.90 2.92 4.09
CA ASP A 230 10.98 3.20 2.98
C ASP A 230 9.57 2.60 3.17
N THR A 231 9.31 1.88 4.27
CA THR A 231 8.04 1.15 4.45
C THR A 231 6.82 2.07 4.38
N PHE A 232 6.90 3.25 5.00
CA PHE A 232 5.81 4.24 4.93
C PHE A 232 5.70 4.84 3.52
N ASN A 233 6.82 5.25 2.93
CA ASN A 233 6.88 5.78 1.56
C ASN A 233 6.20 4.83 0.55
N TYR A 234 6.58 3.55 0.58
CA TYR A 234 6.01 2.54 -0.33
C TYR A 234 4.53 2.28 -0.06
N SER A 235 4.08 2.41 1.18
CA SER A 235 2.65 2.32 1.52
C SER A 235 1.85 3.46 0.89
N VAL A 236 2.39 4.69 0.92
CA VAL A 236 1.77 5.86 0.27
C VAL A 236 1.77 5.69 -1.26
N ILE A 237 2.88 5.24 -1.85
CA ILE A 237 2.94 4.95 -3.30
C ILE A 237 1.91 3.90 -3.69
N LYS A 238 1.79 2.80 -2.93
CA LYS A 238 0.77 1.75 -3.14
C LYS A 238 -0.64 2.34 -3.16
N LEU A 239 -0.97 3.24 -2.22
CA LEU A 239 -2.25 3.94 -2.20
C LEU A 239 -2.45 4.81 -3.45
N ILE A 240 -1.46 5.61 -3.85
CA ILE A 240 -1.55 6.48 -5.05
C ILE A 240 -1.78 5.64 -6.31
N VAL A 241 -1.04 4.55 -6.52
CA VAL A 241 -1.20 3.72 -7.73
C VAL A 241 -2.51 2.94 -7.74
N CYS A 242 -3.03 2.59 -6.56
CA CYS A 242 -4.36 2.01 -6.41
C CYS A 242 -5.46 3.02 -6.76
N LEU A 243 -5.39 4.24 -6.24
CA LEU A 243 -6.31 5.32 -6.58
C LEU A 243 -6.27 5.65 -8.08
N ASN A 244 -5.09 5.63 -8.69
CA ASN A 244 -4.96 5.78 -10.15
C ASN A 244 -5.79 4.72 -10.90
N GLU A 245 -5.73 3.44 -10.49
CA GLU A 245 -6.57 2.41 -11.09
C GLU A 245 -8.07 2.70 -10.89
N GLN A 246 -8.48 3.10 -9.69
CA GLN A 246 -9.89 3.44 -9.41
C GLN A 246 -10.39 4.56 -10.34
N PHE A 247 -9.61 5.63 -10.52
CA PHE A 247 -9.96 6.70 -11.45
C PHE A 247 -9.96 6.25 -12.91
N MET A 248 -9.04 5.37 -13.31
CA MET A 248 -9.06 4.77 -14.65
C MET A 248 -10.35 3.98 -14.90
N VAL A 249 -10.74 3.12 -13.95
CA VAL A 249 -11.92 2.25 -14.07
C VAL A 249 -13.20 3.07 -14.04
N ALA A 250 -13.31 4.07 -13.16
CA ALA A 250 -14.45 4.99 -13.13
C ALA A 250 -14.57 5.80 -14.44
N GLY A 251 -13.43 6.20 -15.03
CA GLY A 251 -13.38 6.90 -16.31
C GLY A 251 -13.89 6.09 -17.51
N LEU A 252 -13.87 4.75 -17.45
CA LEU A 252 -14.45 3.89 -18.48
C LEU A 252 -15.99 3.91 -18.49
N GLY A 253 -16.62 4.27 -17.37
CA GLY A 253 -18.08 4.35 -17.22
C GLY A 253 -18.66 5.75 -17.42
N ALA A 254 -17.82 6.78 -17.50
CA ALA A 254 -18.25 8.12 -17.86
C ALA A 254 -18.49 8.19 -19.38
N ASP A 255 -19.71 8.58 -19.78
CA ASP A 255 -20.14 8.60 -21.18
C ASP A 255 -19.11 9.22 -22.13
N ILE A 256 -18.96 8.57 -23.29
CA ILE A 256 -18.10 8.93 -24.44
C ILE A 256 -18.41 10.36 -25.01
N GLY A 257 -19.32 11.12 -24.40
CA GLY A 257 -19.77 12.44 -24.82
C GLY A 257 -19.11 13.65 -24.14
N ALA A 258 -18.42 13.49 -23.01
CA ALA A 258 -17.82 14.63 -22.31
C ALA A 258 -16.40 14.92 -22.84
N LYS A 259 -16.30 15.86 -23.78
CA LYS A 259 -15.01 16.43 -24.23
C LYS A 259 -14.43 17.35 -23.15
N SER A 260 -13.91 16.80 -22.05
CA SER A 260 -12.97 17.53 -21.20
C SER A 260 -11.56 17.37 -21.78
N ASN A 261 -10.86 18.50 -21.99
CA ASN A 261 -9.44 18.49 -22.35
C ASN A 261 -8.52 18.06 -21.20
N GLU A 262 -9.07 17.93 -19.98
CA GLU A 262 -8.34 17.47 -18.81
C GLU A 262 -8.38 15.93 -18.70
N PRO A 263 -7.28 15.31 -18.22
CA PRO A 263 -7.29 13.89 -17.93
C PRO A 263 -8.37 13.58 -16.89
N ASN A 264 -9.30 12.68 -17.21
CA ASN A 264 -10.31 12.18 -16.27
C ASN A 264 -9.68 11.54 -15.02
N ASN A 265 -8.42 11.14 -15.13
CA ASN A 265 -7.64 10.61 -14.04
C ASN A 265 -7.03 11.74 -13.18
N ARG A 266 -7.57 11.91 -11.98
CA ARG A 266 -7.16 12.94 -11.02
C ARG A 266 -5.70 12.79 -10.58
N VAL A 267 -5.20 11.57 -10.38
CA VAL A 267 -3.79 11.32 -10.02
C VAL A 267 -2.85 11.90 -11.08
N VAL A 268 -3.16 11.66 -12.35
CA VAL A 268 -2.35 12.19 -13.46
C VAL A 268 -2.51 13.70 -13.59
N ARG A 269 -3.71 14.25 -13.38
CA ARG A 269 -3.95 15.70 -13.39
C ARG A 269 -3.11 16.42 -12.33
N VAL A 270 -3.11 15.93 -11.09
CA VAL A 270 -2.32 16.50 -10.01
C VAL A 270 -0.83 16.37 -10.30
N LEU A 271 -0.38 15.19 -10.73
CA LEU A 271 1.03 14.98 -11.09
C LEU A 271 1.50 15.90 -12.24
N MET A 272 0.63 16.20 -13.21
CA MET A 272 0.91 17.17 -14.28
C MET A 272 1.14 18.59 -13.74
N ARG A 273 0.39 19.02 -12.71
CA ARG A 273 0.59 20.33 -12.06
C ARG A 273 1.88 20.36 -11.25
N ARG A 274 2.29 19.21 -10.72
CA ARG A 274 3.50 19.02 -9.89
C ARG A 274 4.75 18.61 -10.68
N LEU A 275 4.78 18.84 -12.00
CA LEU A 275 5.92 18.44 -12.84
C LEU A 275 7.23 19.02 -12.30
N GLY A 276 8.19 18.12 -12.03
CA GLY A 276 9.50 18.47 -11.47
C GLY A 276 9.57 18.51 -9.93
N MET A 277 8.43 18.45 -9.23
CA MET A 277 8.38 18.40 -7.76
C MET A 277 8.26 16.97 -7.22
N SER A 278 7.65 16.05 -7.98
CA SER A 278 7.39 14.66 -7.53
C SER A 278 8.46 13.65 -7.98
N LYS A 279 9.76 13.97 -7.87
CA LYS A 279 10.82 13.09 -8.42
C LYS A 279 10.98 11.79 -7.65
N THR A 280 10.92 11.84 -6.32
CA THR A 280 11.05 10.67 -5.44
C THR A 280 9.98 9.64 -5.75
N PHE A 281 8.77 10.09 -6.04
CA PHE A 281 7.68 9.21 -6.48
C PHE A 281 8.06 8.37 -7.70
N GLY A 282 8.61 9.00 -8.75
CA GLY A 282 9.02 8.30 -9.97
C GLY A 282 10.16 7.32 -9.73
N GLU A 283 11.19 7.74 -8.99
CA GLU A 283 12.35 6.93 -8.64
C GLU A 283 11.93 5.67 -7.84
N ASN A 284 11.09 5.85 -6.82
CA ASN A 284 10.65 4.76 -5.96
C ASN A 284 9.69 3.79 -6.66
N MET A 285 8.84 4.26 -7.59
CA MET A 285 8.05 3.33 -8.43
C MET A 285 8.94 2.35 -9.20
N ILE A 286 10.03 2.82 -9.80
CA ILE A 286 10.96 1.97 -10.56
C ILE A 286 11.75 1.07 -9.61
N PHE A 287 12.15 1.60 -8.45
CA PHE A 287 12.82 0.81 -7.42
C PHE A 287 11.96 -0.35 -6.91
N MET A 288 10.67 -0.08 -6.63
CA MET A 288 9.69 -1.10 -6.21
C MET A 288 9.52 -2.18 -7.27
N LEU A 289 9.42 -1.82 -8.57
CA LEU A 289 9.39 -2.81 -9.66
C LEU A 289 10.67 -3.66 -9.71
N ASN A 290 11.84 -3.04 -9.52
CA ASN A 290 13.12 -3.73 -9.58
C ASN A 290 13.33 -4.71 -8.40
N ARG A 291 12.75 -4.41 -7.23
CA ARG A 291 12.88 -5.20 -5.99
C ARG A 291 11.73 -6.17 -5.73
N ALA A 292 10.66 -6.10 -6.52
CA ALA A 292 9.51 -6.98 -6.42
C ALA A 292 9.95 -8.45 -6.43
N LYS A 293 9.45 -9.24 -5.47
CA LYS A 293 9.59 -10.69 -5.47
C LYS A 293 8.32 -11.23 -6.12
N HIS A 294 8.34 -12.39 -6.78
CA HIS A 294 7.13 -12.95 -7.43
C HIS A 294 6.07 -13.45 -6.41
N THR A 295 5.79 -12.68 -5.35
CA THR A 295 4.70 -12.89 -4.40
C THR A 295 3.39 -12.33 -4.97
N PRO A 296 2.22 -12.83 -4.53
CA PRO A 296 0.93 -12.32 -5.03
C PRO A 296 0.72 -10.81 -4.80
N GLU A 297 1.21 -10.30 -3.66
CA GLU A 297 1.11 -8.86 -3.34
C GLU A 297 1.99 -8.02 -4.27
N ASP A 298 3.23 -8.44 -4.49
CA ASP A 298 4.16 -7.74 -5.37
C ASP A 298 3.70 -7.77 -6.83
N MET A 299 3.13 -8.88 -7.31
CA MET A 299 2.54 -8.94 -8.65
C MET A 299 1.36 -7.98 -8.81
N CYS A 300 0.51 -7.86 -7.79
CA CYS A 300 -0.57 -6.88 -7.77
C CYS A 300 -0.01 -5.45 -7.82
N MET A 301 1.00 -5.15 -7.00
CA MET A 301 1.69 -3.87 -7.00
C MET A 301 2.33 -3.57 -8.37
N GLN A 302 3.00 -4.54 -8.99
CA GLN A 302 3.56 -4.42 -10.34
C GLN A 302 2.48 -4.06 -11.35
N LEU A 303 1.33 -4.74 -11.34
CA LEU A 303 0.20 -4.42 -12.23
C LEU A 303 -0.29 -2.97 -12.05
N LEU A 304 -0.43 -2.50 -10.80
CA LEU A 304 -0.87 -1.13 -10.50
C LEU A 304 0.14 -0.08 -10.99
N ILE A 305 1.43 -0.28 -10.71
CA ILE A 305 2.50 0.60 -11.18
C ILE A 305 2.52 0.62 -12.71
N LEU A 306 2.46 -0.53 -13.38
CA LEU A 306 2.49 -0.62 -14.84
C LEU A 306 1.28 0.09 -15.47
N LYS A 307 0.09 0.01 -14.87
CA LYS A 307 -1.09 0.77 -15.33
C LYS A 307 -0.86 2.27 -15.22
N LEU A 308 -0.26 2.77 -14.14
CA LEU A 308 0.10 4.18 -14.03
C LEU A 308 1.15 4.56 -15.08
N LEU A 309 2.23 3.79 -15.25
CA LEU A 309 3.26 4.03 -16.28
C LEU A 309 2.66 4.08 -17.68
N TYR A 310 1.71 3.20 -18.00
CA TYR A 310 0.99 3.24 -19.27
C TYR A 310 0.31 4.60 -19.48
N VAL A 311 -0.44 5.09 -18.49
CA VAL A 311 -1.14 6.37 -18.58
C VAL A 311 -0.15 7.53 -18.70
N LEU A 312 0.94 7.52 -17.93
CA LEU A 312 1.98 8.56 -18.01
C LEU A 312 2.62 8.63 -19.40
N PHE A 313 3.06 7.50 -19.96
CA PHE A 313 3.69 7.48 -21.28
C PHE A 313 2.72 7.77 -22.42
N THR A 314 1.42 7.59 -22.22
CA THR A 314 0.41 7.86 -23.25
C THR A 314 -0.20 9.26 -23.16
N THR A 315 -0.05 9.95 -22.03
CA THR A 315 -0.53 11.32 -21.79
C THR A 315 0.44 12.35 -22.35
N LYS A 316 -0.08 13.32 -23.10
CA LYS A 316 0.73 14.41 -23.68
C LYS A 316 1.33 15.28 -22.56
N GLY A 317 2.63 15.53 -22.62
CA GLY A 317 3.36 16.32 -21.61
C GLY A 317 3.94 15.50 -20.45
N MET A 318 3.50 14.25 -20.27
CA MET A 318 4.03 13.35 -19.23
C MET A 318 5.03 12.32 -19.74
N SER A 319 5.22 12.23 -21.07
CA SER A 319 6.14 11.28 -21.69
C SER A 319 7.61 11.50 -21.33
N GLU A 320 7.96 12.70 -20.85
CA GLU A 320 9.32 13.09 -20.44
C GLU A 320 9.47 13.21 -18.91
N TYR A 321 8.49 12.73 -18.15
CA TYR A 321 8.49 12.79 -16.69
C TYR A 321 9.70 12.11 -16.05
N PHE A 322 10.10 10.93 -16.56
CA PHE A 322 11.25 10.19 -16.06
C PHE A 322 12.55 10.65 -16.74
N TYR A 323 13.66 10.63 -16.01
CA TYR A 323 14.97 10.83 -16.61
C TYR A 323 15.34 9.65 -17.50
N THR A 324 16.21 9.89 -18.49
CA THR A 324 16.64 8.84 -19.43
C THR A 324 17.31 7.67 -18.72
N ASN A 325 18.05 7.91 -17.62
CA ASN A 325 18.68 6.85 -16.83
C ASN A 325 17.63 5.93 -16.19
N ASP A 326 16.57 6.50 -15.62
CA ASP A 326 15.48 5.76 -15.01
C ASP A 326 14.75 4.90 -16.05
N LEU A 327 14.55 5.44 -17.25
CA LEU A 327 13.97 4.68 -18.37
C LEU A 327 14.85 3.51 -18.81
N CYS A 328 16.17 3.66 -18.80
CA CYS A 328 17.09 2.56 -19.07
C CYS A 328 16.99 1.47 -17.99
N VAL A 329 16.91 1.85 -16.71
CA VAL A 329 16.68 0.90 -15.61
C VAL A 329 15.32 0.20 -15.77
N LEU A 330 14.28 0.93 -16.15
CA LEU A 330 12.95 0.36 -16.40
C LEU A 330 12.97 -0.65 -17.55
N VAL A 331 13.72 -0.39 -18.64
CA VAL A 331 13.92 -1.36 -19.72
C VAL A 331 14.60 -2.62 -19.23
N ASP A 332 15.61 -2.50 -18.35
CA ASP A 332 16.30 -3.66 -17.78
C ASP A 332 15.37 -4.53 -16.94
N VAL A 333 14.53 -3.89 -16.11
CA VAL A 333 13.48 -4.58 -15.38
C VAL A 333 12.54 -5.28 -16.36
N PHE A 334 12.07 -4.60 -17.41
CA PHE A 334 11.14 -5.20 -18.37
C PHE A 334 11.73 -6.41 -19.10
N ILE A 335 13.00 -6.37 -19.51
CA ILE A 335 13.67 -7.50 -20.16
C ILE A 335 13.74 -8.69 -19.20
N ARG A 336 14.16 -8.46 -17.95
CA ARG A 336 14.27 -9.49 -16.91
C ARG A 336 12.90 -10.10 -16.60
N GLU A 337 11.91 -9.28 -16.27
CA GLU A 337 10.58 -9.76 -15.89
C GLU A 337 9.90 -10.50 -17.05
N LEU A 338 10.01 -10.01 -18.29
CA LEU A 338 9.44 -10.72 -19.44
C LEU A 338 10.14 -12.07 -19.72
N ALA A 339 11.37 -12.26 -19.27
CA ALA A 339 12.08 -13.54 -19.37
C ALA A 339 11.70 -14.50 -18.25
N ASP A 340 11.55 -13.98 -17.03
CA ASP A 340 11.32 -14.78 -15.83
C ASP A 340 9.82 -15.11 -15.61
N LEU A 341 8.91 -14.38 -16.25
CA LEU A 341 7.46 -14.62 -16.15
C LEU A 341 7.05 -15.93 -16.83
N GLY A 342 6.78 -16.93 -15.99
CA GLY A 342 6.13 -18.19 -16.38
C GLY A 342 4.71 -17.99 -16.96
N ASP A 343 4.13 -19.09 -17.44
CA ASP A 343 2.90 -19.06 -18.26
C ASP A 343 1.63 -18.73 -17.50
N GLU A 344 1.64 -18.94 -16.18
CA GLU A 344 0.52 -18.65 -15.28
C GLU A 344 0.22 -17.14 -15.15
N HIS A 345 1.16 -16.26 -15.51
CA HIS A 345 1.09 -14.82 -15.24
C HIS A 345 0.82 -13.98 -16.49
N GLU A 346 -0.06 -14.46 -17.38
CA GLU A 346 -0.34 -13.81 -18.66
C GLU A 346 -0.82 -12.36 -18.55
N SER A 347 -1.67 -12.07 -17.56
CA SER A 347 -2.19 -10.70 -17.33
C SER A 347 -1.06 -9.70 -17.07
N LEU A 348 -0.07 -10.09 -16.26
CA LEU A 348 1.10 -9.28 -15.95
C LEU A 348 2.00 -9.14 -17.18
N ARG A 349 2.26 -10.25 -17.89
CA ARG A 349 2.99 -10.24 -19.18
C ARG A 349 2.35 -9.31 -20.20
N HIS A 350 1.02 -9.36 -20.36
CA HIS A 350 0.28 -8.48 -21.27
C HIS A 350 0.41 -7.01 -20.86
N THR A 351 0.40 -6.74 -19.55
CA THR A 351 0.52 -5.38 -19.03
C THR A 351 1.92 -4.82 -19.26
N TYR A 352 2.98 -5.59 -19.02
CA TYR A 352 4.35 -5.23 -19.39
C TYR A 352 4.47 -4.91 -20.89
N LEU A 353 3.97 -5.79 -21.77
CA LEU A 353 4.02 -5.55 -23.22
C LEU A 353 3.22 -4.31 -23.65
N ARG A 354 2.08 -4.03 -23.01
CA ARG A 354 1.29 -2.81 -23.27
C ARG A 354 2.03 -1.54 -22.88
N VAL A 355 2.84 -1.57 -21.82
CA VAL A 355 3.67 -0.43 -21.37
C VAL A 355 4.96 -0.31 -22.19
N LEU A 356 5.55 -1.43 -22.61
CA LEU A 356 6.79 -1.46 -23.37
C LEU A 356 6.67 -0.69 -24.70
N HIS A 357 5.55 -0.82 -25.39
CA HIS A 357 5.36 -0.11 -26.66
C HIS A 357 5.40 1.43 -26.52
N PRO A 358 4.58 2.09 -25.67
CA PRO A 358 4.68 3.53 -25.46
C PRO A 358 5.99 3.95 -24.78
N LEU A 359 6.59 3.11 -23.93
CA LEU A 359 7.93 3.34 -23.39
C LEU A 359 8.95 3.55 -24.52
N LEU A 360 8.95 2.70 -25.55
CA LEU A 360 9.93 2.77 -26.65
C LEU A 360 9.59 3.80 -27.73
N THR A 361 8.31 4.16 -27.89
CA THR A 361 7.83 5.00 -29.01
C THR A 361 7.51 6.44 -28.62
N LYS A 362 7.14 6.69 -27.36
CA LYS A 362 6.67 8.01 -26.90
C LYS A 362 7.64 8.74 -25.98
N THR A 363 8.52 8.03 -25.29
CA THR A 363 9.52 8.63 -24.38
C THR A 363 10.80 9.03 -25.13
N GLN A 364 11.78 9.54 -24.39
CA GLN A 364 13.13 9.88 -24.86
C GLN A 364 13.86 8.69 -25.52
N LEU A 365 13.48 7.44 -25.19
CA LEU A 365 14.08 6.22 -25.78
C LEU A 365 13.80 6.05 -27.28
N ARG A 366 12.82 6.78 -27.83
CA ARG A 366 12.57 6.81 -29.28
C ARG A 366 13.76 7.40 -30.06
N ASP A 367 14.48 8.32 -29.44
CA ASP A 367 15.60 9.07 -30.01
C ASP A 367 16.97 8.59 -29.49
N THR A 368 16.98 7.94 -28.33
CA THR A 368 18.16 7.33 -27.68
C THR A 368 17.99 5.81 -27.60
N PRO A 369 18.52 5.04 -28.58
CA PRO A 369 18.45 3.59 -28.59
C PRO A 369 19.11 2.97 -27.34
N TYR A 370 18.37 2.16 -26.59
CA TYR A 370 18.91 1.39 -25.46
C TYR A 370 18.52 -0.09 -25.60
N LYS A 371 19.50 -1.00 -25.48
CA LYS A 371 19.34 -2.48 -25.50
C LYS A 371 18.41 -3.06 -26.57
N ARG A 372 18.26 -2.40 -27.73
CA ARG A 372 17.29 -2.78 -28.79
C ARG A 372 17.40 -4.24 -29.24
N ALA A 373 18.62 -4.76 -29.38
CA ALA A 373 18.84 -6.15 -29.78
C ALA A 373 18.30 -7.13 -28.72
N GLN A 374 18.53 -6.87 -27.43
CA GLN A 374 18.04 -7.70 -26.33
C GLN A 374 16.51 -7.64 -26.25
N ILE A 375 15.91 -6.45 -26.43
CA ILE A 375 14.46 -6.29 -26.48
C ILE A 375 13.87 -7.11 -27.64
N MET A 376 14.47 -7.05 -28.83
CA MET A 376 14.01 -7.82 -29.99
C MET A 376 14.11 -9.32 -29.74
N MET A 377 15.25 -9.80 -29.24
CA MET A 377 15.43 -11.21 -28.89
C MET A 377 14.41 -11.67 -27.85
N GLN A 378 14.13 -10.86 -26.83
CA GLN A 378 13.15 -11.18 -25.80
C GLN A 378 11.71 -11.18 -26.34
N LEU A 379 11.37 -10.26 -27.23
CA LEU A 379 10.06 -10.24 -27.88
C LEU A 379 9.87 -11.45 -28.81
N GLU A 380 10.89 -11.77 -29.61
CA GLU A 380 10.87 -12.91 -30.51
C GLU A 380 10.82 -14.24 -29.75
N SER A 381 11.52 -14.37 -28.62
CA SER A 381 11.48 -15.58 -27.80
C SER A 381 10.09 -15.86 -27.21
N LEU A 382 9.30 -14.83 -26.90
CA LEU A 382 7.93 -14.97 -26.39
C LEU A 382 6.93 -15.54 -27.41
N ILE A 383 7.25 -15.46 -28.70
CA ILE A 383 6.42 -16.01 -29.80
C ILE A 383 7.12 -17.16 -30.53
N ALA A 384 8.37 -17.46 -30.16
CA ALA A 384 9.13 -18.57 -30.72
C ALA A 384 8.52 -19.92 -30.33
N ASN A 385 8.74 -20.93 -31.16
CA ASN A 385 8.23 -22.30 -30.96
C ASN A 385 6.69 -22.39 -30.87
N ALA A 386 5.97 -21.53 -31.59
CA ALA A 386 4.51 -21.60 -31.70
C ALA A 386 3.98 -22.96 -32.21
N ASP A 387 4.84 -23.74 -32.87
CA ASP A 387 4.52 -25.10 -33.34
C ASP A 387 4.57 -26.15 -32.21
N ILE A 388 5.24 -25.86 -31.10
CA ILE A 388 5.45 -26.78 -29.96
C ILE A 388 4.68 -26.30 -28.72
N ARG A 389 4.42 -24.99 -28.62
CA ARG A 389 3.75 -24.35 -27.48
C ARG A 389 2.62 -23.46 -27.98
N ASP A 390 1.42 -23.64 -27.42
CA ASP A 390 0.28 -22.77 -27.72
C ASP A 390 0.55 -21.36 -27.18
N VAL A 391 0.78 -20.41 -28.07
CA VAL A 391 1.07 -19.02 -27.72
C VAL A 391 -0.24 -18.26 -27.67
N ASN A 392 -0.57 -17.70 -26.50
CA ASN A 392 -1.79 -16.91 -26.33
C ASN A 392 -1.91 -15.81 -27.40
N PRO A 393 -3.05 -15.74 -28.14
CA PRO A 393 -3.26 -14.78 -29.22
C PRO A 393 -3.05 -13.31 -28.81
N THR A 394 -3.37 -12.97 -27.56
CA THR A 394 -3.17 -11.62 -27.03
C THR A 394 -1.70 -11.31 -26.86
N THR A 395 -0.91 -12.27 -26.36
CA THR A 395 0.56 -12.15 -26.23
C THR A 395 1.16 -11.91 -27.61
N LYS A 396 0.82 -12.75 -28.59
CA LYS A 396 1.30 -12.63 -29.97
C LYS A 396 1.02 -11.24 -30.55
N ARG A 397 -0.25 -10.78 -30.47
CA ARG A 397 -0.65 -9.45 -30.95
C ARG A 397 0.12 -8.31 -30.27
N LEU A 398 0.37 -8.41 -28.97
CA LEU A 398 1.09 -7.37 -28.22
C LEU A 398 2.59 -7.35 -28.57
N VAL A 399 3.20 -8.52 -28.74
CA VAL A 399 4.58 -8.66 -29.21
C VAL A 399 4.73 -8.09 -30.62
N GLU A 400 3.87 -8.48 -31.56
CA GLU A 400 3.87 -7.96 -32.93
C GLU A 400 3.72 -6.44 -32.96
N ARG A 401 2.85 -5.88 -32.11
CA ARG A 401 2.71 -4.43 -31.93
C ARG A 401 3.98 -3.76 -31.40
N CYS A 402 4.72 -4.41 -30.50
CA CYS A 402 6.00 -3.88 -30.04
C CYS A 402 7.05 -3.90 -31.17
N LEU A 403 7.09 -4.98 -31.94
CA LEU A 403 8.03 -5.18 -33.05
C LEU A 403 7.75 -4.30 -34.28
N SER A 404 6.51 -3.85 -34.47
CA SER A 404 6.12 -2.96 -35.57
C SER A 404 6.41 -1.48 -35.32
N GLY A 405 6.91 -1.11 -34.14
CA GLY A 405 7.21 0.28 -33.81
C GLY A 405 8.44 0.84 -34.54
N ASP A 406 8.39 2.12 -34.90
CA ASP A 406 9.46 2.84 -35.64
C ASP A 406 10.81 2.88 -34.92
N TRP A 407 10.84 2.54 -33.63
CA TRP A 407 12.06 2.38 -32.85
C TRP A 407 12.96 1.26 -33.40
N LYS A 408 12.45 0.31 -34.18
CA LYS A 408 13.23 -0.75 -34.84
C LYS A 408 14.18 -0.21 -35.93
N SER A 409 13.77 0.83 -36.64
CA SER A 409 14.36 1.21 -37.94
C SER A 409 15.41 2.32 -37.86
N ARG A 410 15.43 3.10 -36.76
CA ARG A 410 16.38 4.21 -36.60
C ARG A 410 17.78 3.70 -36.21
N LYS A 411 18.50 3.12 -37.18
CA LYS A 411 19.97 3.15 -37.19
C LYS A 411 20.37 4.62 -37.28
N ARG A 412 21.02 5.20 -36.27
CA ARG A 412 21.74 6.46 -36.47
C ARG A 412 22.78 6.17 -37.55
N LEU A 413 22.60 6.77 -38.72
CA LEU A 413 23.70 7.09 -39.61
C LEU A 413 24.68 7.92 -38.79
N PHE A 414 25.68 7.27 -38.22
CA PHE A 414 26.91 7.94 -37.84
C PHE A 414 27.57 8.39 -39.14
N VAL A 415 27.23 9.58 -39.60
CA VAL A 415 28.11 10.36 -40.46
C VAL A 415 29.09 11.02 -39.49
N CYS A 416 30.30 10.47 -39.39
CA CYS A 416 31.42 11.18 -38.77
C CYS A 416 31.69 12.47 -39.55
N PRO A 417 31.96 13.60 -38.88
CA PRO A 417 32.74 14.68 -39.47
C PRO A 417 34.16 14.20 -39.80
#